data_AF-A0A6M8B4K0-F1
#
_entry.id   AF-A0A6M8B4K0-F1
#
_cell.length_a   1.000
_cell.length_b   1.000
_cell.length_c   1.000
_cell.angle_alpha   90.00
_cell.angle_beta   90.00
_cell.angle_gamma   90.00
#
_symmetry.space_group_name_H-M   'P 1'
#
loop_
_entity.id
_entity.type
_entity.pdbx_description
1 polymer ?
#
loop_
_entity_poly.entity_id
_entity_poly.type
_entity_poly.pdbx_seq_one_letter_code
_entity_poly.pdbx_strand_id
1 'polypeptide(L)'
;MSLTPPVLLVLDISALASSTPKEWIEFSRIGSTYIPQAVYEEMKLLFDRSPDPDLEELCKSFNHFYPHSGWTITEAHAHHPSLAAAGQALTRRARITLASARCAYALALSSPGHLAVLVTNDQSSLQRIYQLPSTNLCAIRTSELLQWCRAGQRPVMVSQKMQQLRATSSVAAAVTTNSGSVRTSPTRVHPGTLSTPPRSPSMTARRYAQPPSRPSRSRVRADNSLPDWITQLLSLVLAFGGLALAAWIMWSVIHNTEWLAPLRQPLDPTQPTPQ
;
A
#
# COMPACT_ATOMS: atom_id res chain seq x y z
N MET A 1 0.94 -24.73 14.53
CA MET A 1 1.25 -23.97 13.29
C MET A 1 0.62 -22.60 13.41
N SER A 2 1.38 -21.50 13.36
CA SER A 2 0.80 -20.16 13.47
C SER A 2 0.05 -19.84 12.18
N LEU A 3 -1.29 -19.77 12.24
CA LEU A 3 -2.11 -19.38 11.11
C LEU A 3 -1.74 -17.95 10.70
N THR A 4 -1.35 -17.77 9.44
CA THR A 4 -1.13 -16.44 8.87
C THR A 4 -2.51 -15.78 8.71
N PRO A 5 -2.73 -14.55 9.21
CA PRO A 5 -4.02 -13.89 9.03
C PRO A 5 -4.38 -13.80 7.54
N PRO A 6 -5.62 -14.11 7.15
CA PRO A 6 -6.03 -13.93 5.76
C PRO A 6 -6.00 -12.45 5.39
N VAL A 7 -5.77 -12.16 4.11
CA VAL A 7 -5.58 -10.80 3.59
C VAL A 7 -6.81 -10.39 2.78
N LEU A 8 -7.28 -9.16 3.01
CA LEU A 8 -8.30 -8.49 2.21
C LEU A 8 -7.62 -7.37 1.43
N LEU A 9 -7.53 -7.49 0.12
CA LEU A 9 -6.98 -6.45 -0.76
C LEU A 9 -8.09 -5.48 -1.16
N VAL A 10 -7.86 -4.18 -1.03
CA VAL A 10 -8.76 -3.15 -1.56
C VAL A 10 -8.01 -2.36 -2.62
N LEU A 11 -8.49 -2.39 -3.85
CA LEU A 11 -7.85 -1.71 -4.97
C LEU A 11 -8.55 -0.38 -5.28
N ASP A 12 -7.78 0.68 -5.49
CA ASP A 12 -8.28 1.92 -6.07
C ASP A 12 -7.96 2.04 -7.57
N ILE A 13 -8.45 3.11 -8.20
CA ILE A 13 -8.20 3.36 -9.64
C ILE A 13 -6.71 3.47 -9.92
N SER A 14 -5.93 4.08 -9.02
CA SER A 14 -4.49 4.24 -9.23
C SER A 14 -3.75 2.90 -9.22
N ALA A 15 -4.23 1.94 -8.43
CA ALA A 15 -3.69 0.59 -8.42
C ALA A 15 -3.97 -0.14 -9.74
N LEU A 16 -5.23 -0.09 -10.19
CA LEU A 16 -5.65 -0.68 -11.46
C LEU A 16 -4.91 -0.04 -12.64
N ALA A 17 -4.80 1.28 -12.70
CA ALA A 17 -4.10 2.01 -13.76
C ALA A 17 -2.60 1.72 -13.84
N SER A 18 -1.98 1.38 -12.70
CA SER A 18 -0.54 1.08 -12.62
C SER A 18 -0.20 -0.40 -12.84
N SER A 19 -1.16 -1.20 -13.29
CA SER A 19 -0.99 -2.63 -13.52
C SER A 19 -1.80 -3.08 -14.73
N THR A 20 -1.52 -4.28 -15.19
CA THR A 20 -2.10 -4.88 -16.39
C THR A 20 -3.11 -5.97 -16.02
N PRO A 21 -4.04 -6.32 -16.93
CA PRO A 21 -4.98 -7.43 -16.70
C PRO A 21 -4.31 -8.75 -16.34
N LYS A 22 -3.11 -9.03 -16.90
CA LYS A 22 -2.31 -10.21 -16.55
C LYS A 22 -1.86 -10.18 -15.09
N GLU A 23 -1.48 -9.01 -14.60
CA GLU A 23 -1.07 -8.83 -13.20
C GLU A 23 -2.26 -8.85 -12.25
N TRP A 24 -3.43 -8.36 -12.66
CA TRP A 24 -4.65 -8.40 -11.85
C TRP A 24 -5.04 -9.84 -11.46
N ILE A 25 -4.88 -10.81 -12.38
CA ILE A 25 -5.10 -12.23 -12.09
C ILE A 25 -4.26 -12.71 -10.89
N GLU A 26 -3.03 -12.21 -10.78
CA GLU A 26 -2.09 -12.60 -9.73
C GLU A 26 -2.45 -12.03 -8.35
N PHE A 27 -3.24 -10.95 -8.27
CA PHE A 27 -3.61 -10.32 -6.99
C PHE A 27 -4.45 -11.25 -6.11
N SER A 28 -5.33 -12.05 -6.71
CA SER A 28 -6.16 -13.03 -6.00
C SER A 28 -5.34 -14.12 -5.30
N ARG A 29 -4.06 -14.32 -5.66
CA ARG A 29 -3.16 -15.26 -4.99
C ARG A 29 -2.72 -14.77 -3.61
N ILE A 30 -2.79 -13.46 -3.37
CA ILE A 30 -2.38 -12.84 -2.11
C ILE A 30 -3.51 -12.86 -1.09
N GLY A 31 -4.75 -12.66 -1.54
CA GLY A 31 -5.93 -12.64 -0.68
C GLY A 31 -7.21 -12.33 -1.44
N SER A 32 -8.32 -12.25 -0.71
CA SER A 32 -9.61 -11.87 -1.27
C SER A 32 -9.55 -10.42 -1.73
N THR A 33 -9.87 -10.18 -2.99
CA THR A 33 -9.76 -8.85 -3.60
C THR A 33 -11.12 -8.17 -3.68
N TYR A 34 -11.15 -6.92 -3.21
CA TYR A 34 -12.34 -6.09 -3.12
C TYR A 34 -12.17 -4.83 -3.97
N ILE A 35 -13.23 -4.51 -4.71
CA ILE A 35 -13.37 -3.26 -5.45
C ILE A 35 -14.44 -2.41 -4.73
N PRO A 36 -14.07 -1.23 -4.21
CA PRO A 36 -15.06 -0.30 -3.68
C PRO A 36 -16.10 0.06 -4.74
N GLN A 37 -17.38 0.15 -4.38
CA GLN A 37 -18.48 0.51 -5.29
C GLN A 37 -18.17 1.78 -6.10
N ALA A 38 -17.64 2.82 -5.44
CA ALA A 38 -17.26 4.07 -6.10
C ALA A 38 -16.17 3.91 -7.17
N VAL A 39 -15.26 2.94 -7.02
CA VAL A 39 -14.24 2.62 -8.04
C VAL A 39 -14.88 1.90 -9.21
N TYR A 40 -15.74 0.90 -8.93
CA TYR A 40 -16.45 0.15 -9.97
C TYR A 40 -17.34 1.07 -10.83
N GLU A 41 -18.13 1.94 -10.19
CA GLU A 41 -18.98 2.90 -10.89
C GLU A 41 -18.18 3.89 -11.73
N GLU A 42 -17.02 4.35 -11.24
CA GLU A 42 -16.15 5.22 -12.01
C GLU A 42 -15.61 4.51 -13.25
N MET A 43 -15.12 3.27 -13.09
CA MET A 43 -14.62 2.48 -14.22
C MET A 43 -15.71 2.20 -15.25
N LYS A 44 -16.96 2.02 -14.82
CA LYS A 44 -18.10 1.84 -15.71
C LYS A 44 -18.46 3.15 -16.45
N LEU A 45 -18.47 4.29 -15.75
CA LEU A 45 -18.79 5.56 -16.41
C LEU A 45 -17.71 5.96 -17.41
N LEU A 46 -16.44 5.81 -17.06
CA LEU A 46 -15.32 6.17 -17.92
C LEU A 46 -15.21 5.25 -19.14
N PHE A 47 -15.63 3.99 -19.02
CA PHE A 47 -15.79 3.10 -20.18
C PHE A 47 -16.74 3.69 -21.24
N ASP A 48 -17.85 4.32 -20.84
CA ASP A 48 -18.85 4.87 -21.77
C ASP A 48 -18.52 6.29 -22.27
N ARG A 49 -17.70 7.06 -21.53
CA ARG A 49 -17.60 8.53 -21.70
C ARG A 49 -16.20 9.12 -21.50
N SER A 50 -15.13 8.32 -21.48
CA SER A 50 -13.78 8.84 -21.27
C SER A 50 -13.31 9.66 -22.50
N PRO A 51 -12.84 10.91 -22.31
CA PRO A 51 -12.15 11.65 -23.37
C PRO A 51 -10.67 11.25 -23.51
N ASP A 52 -10.15 10.45 -22.56
CA ASP A 52 -8.76 9.98 -22.51
C ASP A 52 -8.69 8.52 -23.00
N PRO A 53 -7.95 8.24 -24.09
CA PRO A 53 -7.89 6.90 -24.69
C PRO A 53 -7.20 5.88 -23.78
N ASP A 54 -6.17 6.28 -23.02
CA ASP A 54 -5.45 5.36 -22.13
C ASP A 54 -6.36 4.94 -20.97
N LEU A 55 -7.13 5.89 -20.45
CA LEU A 55 -8.13 5.67 -19.42
C LEU A 55 -9.31 4.83 -19.94
N GLU A 56 -9.74 5.07 -21.18
CA GLU A 56 -10.78 4.26 -21.84
C GLU A 56 -10.33 2.80 -22.00
N GLU A 57 -9.09 2.56 -22.44
CA GLU A 57 -8.53 1.20 -22.56
C GLU A 57 -8.44 0.50 -21.20
N LEU A 58 -8.00 1.20 -20.16
CA LEU A 58 -8.00 0.70 -18.79
C LEU A 58 -9.41 0.26 -18.37
N CYS A 59 -10.41 1.12 -18.58
CA CYS A 59 -11.79 0.84 -18.21
C CYS A 59 -12.38 -0.32 -19.02
N LYS A 60 -12.10 -0.41 -20.32
CA LYS A 60 -12.46 -1.57 -21.19
C LYS A 60 -11.88 -2.86 -20.63
N SER A 61 -10.59 -2.85 -20.35
CA SER A 61 -9.88 -4.00 -19.81
C SER A 61 -10.44 -4.44 -18.47
N PHE A 62 -10.71 -3.50 -17.57
CA PHE A 62 -11.31 -3.78 -16.26
C PHE A 62 -12.72 -4.36 -16.38
N ASN A 63 -13.59 -3.77 -17.19
CA ASN A 63 -14.98 -4.24 -17.37
C ASN A 63 -15.04 -5.62 -18.05
N HIS A 64 -14.07 -5.96 -18.91
CA HIS A 64 -13.94 -7.30 -19.48
C HIS A 64 -13.42 -8.33 -18.45
N PHE A 65 -12.45 -7.92 -17.63
CA PHE A 65 -11.80 -8.77 -16.63
C PHE A 65 -12.71 -9.08 -15.43
N TYR A 66 -13.33 -8.05 -14.85
CA TYR A 66 -14.01 -8.13 -13.55
C TYR A 66 -15.05 -9.27 -13.45
N PRO A 67 -15.96 -9.49 -14.42
CA PRO A 67 -16.99 -10.53 -14.33
C PRO A 67 -16.45 -11.95 -14.12
N HIS A 68 -15.20 -12.21 -14.52
CA HIS A 68 -14.56 -13.52 -14.47
C HIS A 68 -13.46 -13.60 -13.39
N SER A 69 -13.23 -12.51 -12.65
CA SER A 69 -12.09 -12.37 -11.73
C SER A 69 -12.26 -13.04 -10.36
N GLY A 70 -13.51 -13.29 -9.95
CA GLY A 70 -13.84 -13.68 -8.57
C GLY A 70 -13.65 -12.55 -7.54
N TRP A 71 -13.40 -11.32 -7.97
CA TRP A 71 -13.31 -10.16 -7.10
C TRP A 71 -14.69 -9.73 -6.60
N THR A 72 -14.73 -9.14 -5.40
CA THR A 72 -15.98 -8.73 -4.77
C THR A 72 -16.15 -7.21 -4.83
N ILE A 73 -17.25 -6.73 -5.40
CA ILE A 73 -17.65 -5.34 -5.21
C ILE A 73 -18.20 -5.15 -3.79
N THR A 74 -17.84 -4.05 -3.14
CA THR A 74 -18.31 -3.76 -1.79
C THR A 74 -18.69 -2.29 -1.61
N GLU A 75 -19.77 -2.08 -0.87
CA GLU A 75 -20.25 -0.78 -0.41
C GLU A 75 -19.78 -0.44 1.01
N ALA A 76 -18.88 -1.26 1.57
CA ALA A 76 -18.37 -1.05 2.92
C ALA A 76 -17.79 0.36 3.07
N HIS A 77 -18.25 1.08 4.08
CA HIS A 77 -17.82 2.44 4.37
C HIS A 77 -17.79 2.66 5.88
N ALA A 78 -16.71 3.28 6.35
CA ALA A 78 -16.57 3.68 7.74
C ALA A 78 -15.97 5.08 7.80
N HIS A 79 -16.42 5.84 8.80
CA HIS A 79 -15.96 7.19 9.04
C HIS A 79 -14.79 7.19 10.03
N HIS A 80 -13.79 8.02 9.74
CA HIS A 80 -12.71 8.35 10.67
C HIS A 80 -12.28 9.80 10.42
N PRO A 81 -11.94 10.60 11.45
CA PRO A 81 -11.50 11.99 11.27
C PRO A 81 -10.33 12.14 10.29
N SER A 82 -9.32 11.26 10.36
CA SER A 82 -8.19 11.24 9.40
C SER A 82 -8.58 10.82 7.97
N LEU A 83 -9.78 10.26 7.79
CA LEU A 83 -10.38 9.95 6.49
C LEU A 83 -11.54 10.91 6.16
N ALA A 84 -11.58 12.10 6.78
CA ALA A 84 -12.51 13.15 6.40
C ALA A 84 -12.05 13.85 5.11
N ALA A 85 -13.01 14.40 4.36
CA ALA A 85 -12.68 15.35 3.32
C ALA A 85 -12.16 16.63 3.98
N ALA A 86 -11.00 17.13 3.57
CA ALA A 86 -10.43 18.37 4.10
C ALA A 86 -10.72 19.53 3.13
N GLY A 87 -11.40 20.58 3.61
CA GLY A 87 -11.59 21.83 2.86
C GLY A 87 -12.61 21.78 1.71
N GLN A 88 -12.60 22.85 0.87
CA GLN A 88 -13.53 23.01 -0.26
C GLN A 88 -13.49 21.84 -1.26
N ALA A 89 -14.59 21.69 -2.00
CA ALA A 89 -14.93 20.62 -2.96
C ALA A 89 -13.75 19.75 -3.44
N LEU A 90 -13.65 18.53 -2.91
CA LEU A 90 -12.73 17.52 -3.42
C LEU A 90 -13.01 17.24 -4.90
N THR A 91 -11.92 17.14 -5.68
CA THR A 91 -12.01 16.64 -7.06
C THR A 91 -12.69 15.27 -7.08
N ARG A 92 -13.31 14.91 -8.20
CA ARG A 92 -13.96 13.60 -8.37
C ARG A 92 -13.00 12.44 -8.05
N ARG A 93 -11.78 12.49 -8.60
CA ARG A 93 -10.71 11.52 -8.31
C ARG A 93 -10.39 11.43 -6.82
N ALA A 94 -10.21 12.58 -6.15
CA ALA A 94 -9.91 12.60 -4.72
C ALA A 94 -11.05 12.00 -3.87
N ARG A 95 -12.32 12.20 -4.27
CA ARG A 95 -13.48 11.58 -3.60
C ARG A 95 -13.46 10.06 -3.71
N ILE A 96 -13.15 9.53 -4.90
CA ILE A 96 -13.10 8.07 -5.12
C ILE A 96 -11.94 7.45 -4.37
N THR A 97 -10.75 8.05 -4.45
CA THR A 97 -9.58 7.62 -3.67
C THR A 97 -9.86 7.63 -2.16
N LEU A 98 -10.55 8.66 -1.64
CA LEU A 98 -10.98 8.70 -0.25
C LEU A 98 -12.00 7.60 0.09
N ALA A 99 -12.93 7.31 -0.82
CA ALA A 99 -13.89 6.23 -0.67
C ALA A 99 -13.19 4.87 -0.57
N SER A 100 -12.15 4.61 -1.38
CA SER A 100 -11.33 3.40 -1.28
C SER A 100 -10.64 3.27 0.08
N ALA A 101 -10.08 4.36 0.62
CA ALA A 101 -9.46 4.36 1.94
C ALA A 101 -10.47 4.07 3.06
N ARG A 102 -11.68 4.65 2.99
CA ARG A 102 -12.76 4.39 3.93
C ARG A 102 -13.31 2.96 3.82
N CYS A 103 -13.34 2.40 2.62
CA CYS A 103 -13.69 1.00 2.39
C CYS A 103 -12.68 0.05 3.05
N ALA A 104 -11.38 0.29 2.87
CA ALA A 104 -10.35 -0.51 3.53
C ALA A 104 -10.46 -0.44 5.06
N TYR A 105 -10.72 0.76 5.60
CA TYR A 105 -10.96 0.94 7.03
C TYR A 105 -12.22 0.20 7.51
N ALA A 106 -13.32 0.26 6.76
CA ALA A 106 -14.55 -0.47 7.08
C ALA A 106 -14.31 -1.99 7.14
N LEU A 107 -13.59 -2.54 6.16
CA LEU A 107 -13.25 -3.97 6.13
C LEU A 107 -12.37 -4.37 7.31
N ALA A 108 -11.43 -3.52 7.72
CA ALA A 108 -10.61 -3.75 8.90
C ALA A 108 -11.47 -3.83 10.18
N LEU A 109 -12.47 -2.95 10.32
CA LEU A 109 -13.40 -2.96 11.45
C LEU A 109 -14.32 -4.18 11.44
N SER A 110 -14.86 -4.56 10.27
CA SER A 110 -15.79 -5.69 10.16
C SER A 110 -15.10 -7.06 10.26
N SER A 111 -13.78 -7.11 10.08
CA SER A 111 -13.04 -8.37 10.01
C SER A 111 -11.75 -8.30 10.84
N PRO A 112 -11.85 -8.25 12.18
CA PRO A 112 -10.71 -8.04 13.07
C PRO A 112 -9.65 -9.16 12.99
N GLY A 113 -10.03 -10.37 12.56
CA GLY A 113 -9.10 -11.49 12.31
C GLY A 113 -8.38 -11.47 10.96
N HIS A 114 -8.69 -10.51 10.09
CA HIS A 114 -8.11 -10.36 8.76
C HIS A 114 -7.25 -9.10 8.69
N LEU A 115 -6.22 -9.12 7.83
CA LEU A 115 -5.44 -7.93 7.51
C LEU A 115 -6.02 -7.25 6.26
N ALA A 116 -6.62 -6.08 6.43
CA ALA A 116 -7.02 -5.23 5.32
C ALA A 116 -5.81 -4.47 4.77
N VAL A 117 -5.64 -4.50 3.45
CA VAL A 117 -4.54 -3.83 2.74
C VAL A 117 -5.13 -2.96 1.64
N LEU A 118 -5.06 -1.64 1.82
CA LEU A 118 -5.32 -0.69 0.75
C LEU A 118 -4.15 -0.69 -0.22
N VAL A 119 -4.41 -0.92 -1.50
CA VAL A 119 -3.43 -0.83 -2.57
C VAL A 119 -3.71 0.47 -3.31
N THR A 120 -2.77 1.41 -3.22
CA THR A 120 -2.92 2.74 -3.81
C THR A 120 -1.55 3.35 -4.08
N ASN A 121 -1.44 4.09 -5.18
CA ASN A 121 -0.28 4.93 -5.48
C ASN A 121 -0.51 6.39 -5.07
N ASP A 122 -1.69 6.72 -4.53
CA ASP A 122 -1.96 8.05 -4.01
C ASP A 122 -1.25 8.25 -2.67
N GLN A 123 -0.24 9.13 -2.68
CA GLN A 123 0.57 9.41 -1.49
C GLN A 123 -0.26 9.96 -0.34
N SER A 124 -1.31 10.74 -0.61
CA SER A 124 -2.17 11.32 0.45
C SER A 124 -2.95 10.23 1.19
N SER A 125 -3.46 9.22 0.48
CA SER A 125 -4.15 8.07 1.05
C SER A 125 -3.22 7.16 1.83
N LEU A 126 -2.00 6.90 1.33
CA LEU A 126 -0.99 6.16 2.10
C LEU A 126 -0.76 6.81 3.47
N GLN A 127 -0.50 8.11 3.49
CA GLN A 127 -0.26 8.86 4.73
C GLN A 127 -1.46 8.82 5.67
N ARG A 128 -2.69 9.01 5.16
CA ARG A 128 -3.90 8.94 5.97
C ARG A 128 -4.07 7.56 6.63
N ILE A 129 -3.84 6.47 5.90
CA ILE A 129 -3.95 5.11 6.45
C ILE A 129 -2.88 4.85 7.52
N TYR A 130 -1.65 5.33 7.33
CA TYR A 130 -0.59 5.16 8.34
C TYR A 130 -0.84 5.90 9.65
N GLN A 131 -1.66 6.96 9.62
CA GLN A 131 -2.07 7.69 10.82
C GLN A 131 -3.23 7.02 11.57
N LEU A 132 -3.86 5.98 11.01
CA LEU A 132 -4.97 5.30 11.66
C LEU A 132 -4.46 4.37 12.77
N PRO A 133 -5.06 4.40 13.98
CA PRO A 133 -4.70 3.50 15.07
C PRO A 133 -5.34 2.11 14.90
N SER A 134 -5.20 1.50 13.72
CA SER A 134 -5.69 0.15 13.44
C SER A 134 -4.54 -0.85 13.41
N THR A 135 -4.72 -1.99 14.10
CA THR A 135 -3.71 -3.07 14.18
C THR A 135 -3.78 -4.03 12.99
N ASN A 136 -4.89 -4.03 12.26
CA ASN A 136 -5.19 -4.95 11.16
C ASN A 136 -5.48 -4.23 9.84
N LEU A 137 -4.94 -3.02 9.67
CA LEU A 137 -5.00 -2.23 8.44
C LEU A 137 -3.62 -1.68 8.08
N CYS A 138 -3.29 -1.73 6.80
CA CYS A 138 -2.19 -0.95 6.22
C CYS A 138 -2.48 -0.56 4.78
N ALA A 139 -1.58 0.25 4.22
CA ALA A 139 -1.58 0.55 2.80
C ALA A 139 -0.20 0.30 2.19
N ILE A 140 -0.18 -0.13 0.93
CA ILE A 140 1.02 -0.38 0.12
C ILE A 140 0.83 0.16 -1.30
N ARG A 141 1.93 0.39 -2.01
CA ARG A 141 1.89 0.72 -3.44
C ARG A 141 1.66 -0.52 -4.29
N THR A 142 1.21 -0.31 -5.53
CA THR A 142 1.03 -1.42 -6.48
C THR A 142 2.34 -2.15 -6.77
N SER A 143 3.46 -1.43 -6.85
CA SER A 143 4.78 -2.03 -7.06
C SER A 143 5.16 -3.02 -5.95
N GLU A 144 4.80 -2.73 -4.70
CA GLU A 144 5.01 -3.62 -3.56
C GLU A 144 4.10 -4.86 -3.63
N LEU A 145 2.85 -4.70 -4.06
CA LEU A 145 1.94 -5.82 -4.29
C LEU A 145 2.46 -6.72 -5.42
N LEU A 146 2.90 -6.13 -6.54
CA LEU A 146 3.45 -6.88 -7.68
C LEU A 146 4.70 -7.67 -7.28
N GLN A 147 5.60 -7.07 -6.50
CA GLN A 147 6.76 -7.76 -5.97
C GLN A 147 6.35 -8.92 -5.06
N TRP A 148 5.30 -8.73 -4.26
CA TRP A 148 4.77 -9.79 -3.43
C TRP A 148 4.18 -10.95 -4.26
N CYS A 149 3.37 -10.65 -5.27
CA CYS A 149 2.82 -11.67 -6.19
C CYS A 149 3.92 -12.46 -6.91
N ARG A 150 4.95 -11.78 -7.40
CA ARG A 150 5.99 -12.37 -8.26
C ARG A 150 7.06 -13.11 -7.46
N ALA A 151 7.58 -12.50 -6.40
CA ALA A 151 8.73 -13.00 -5.66
C ALA A 151 8.34 -13.66 -4.33
N GLY A 152 7.06 -13.62 -3.93
CA GLY A 152 6.63 -14.02 -2.60
C GLY A 152 7.17 -13.11 -1.49
N GLN A 153 7.84 -12.02 -1.84
CA GLN A 153 8.44 -11.09 -0.89
C GLN A 153 7.36 -10.17 -0.33
N ARG A 154 6.86 -10.51 0.85
CA ARG A 154 5.85 -9.72 1.54
C ARG A 154 6.39 -8.33 1.89
N PRO A 155 5.61 -7.24 1.66
CA PRO A 155 6.01 -5.90 2.07
C PRO A 155 6.26 -5.82 3.57
N VAL A 156 7.20 -4.97 3.97
CA VAL A 156 7.61 -4.84 5.38
C VAL A 156 6.43 -4.44 6.26
N MET A 157 5.63 -3.47 5.81
CA MET A 157 4.47 -3.00 6.58
C MET A 157 3.40 -4.09 6.78
N VAL A 158 3.12 -4.89 5.74
CA VAL A 158 2.21 -6.04 5.85
C VAL A 158 2.75 -7.05 6.87
N SER A 159 4.06 -7.34 6.82
CA SER A 159 4.70 -8.26 7.77
C SER A 159 4.60 -7.77 9.22
N GLN A 160 4.80 -6.46 9.44
CA GLN A 160 4.67 -5.82 10.75
C GLN A 160 3.23 -5.88 11.28
N LYS A 161 2.23 -5.54 10.45
CA LYS A 161 0.82 -5.63 10.85
C LYS A 161 0.37 -7.05 11.12
N MET A 162 0.83 -8.03 10.34
CA MET A 162 0.56 -9.44 10.63
C MET A 162 1.14 -9.87 11.98
N GLN A 163 2.32 -9.39 12.37
CA GLN A 163 2.90 -9.67 13.68
C GLN A 163 2.12 -8.99 14.80
N GLN A 164 1.75 -7.71 14.63
CA GLN A 164 0.91 -6.97 15.58
C GLN A 164 -0.43 -7.68 15.82
N LEU A 165 -1.11 -8.08 14.74
CA LEU A 165 -2.38 -8.79 14.81
C LEU A 165 -2.27 -10.14 15.54
N ARG A 166 -1.17 -10.88 15.33
CA ARG A 166 -0.93 -12.12 16.10
C ARG A 166 -0.73 -11.85 17.58
N ALA A 167 0.03 -10.81 17.93
CA ALA A 167 0.30 -10.46 19.33
C ALA A 167 -1.00 -10.05 20.06
N THR A 168 -1.86 -9.26 19.40
CA THR A 168 -3.15 -8.85 19.99
C THR A 168 -4.08 -10.05 20.19
N SER A 169 -4.12 -10.98 19.24
CA SER A 169 -4.94 -12.19 19.35
C SER A 169 -4.46 -13.14 20.45
N SER A 170 -3.14 -13.28 20.64
CA SER A 170 -2.59 -14.12 21.72
C SER A 170 -2.85 -13.56 23.12
N VAL A 171 -2.84 -12.23 23.28
CA VAL A 171 -3.11 -11.58 24.58
C VAL A 171 -4.59 -11.74 24.96
N ALA A 172 -5.51 -11.56 24.00
CA ALA A 172 -6.94 -11.76 24.25
C ALA A 172 -7.27 -13.21 24.68
N ALA A 173 -6.58 -14.20 24.08
CA ALA A 173 -6.72 -15.59 24.48
C ALA A 173 -6.21 -15.85 25.90
N ALA A 174 -5.06 -15.29 26.28
CA ALA A 174 -4.46 -15.49 27.61
C ALA A 174 -5.27 -14.86 28.76
N VAL A 175 -5.90 -13.69 28.53
CA VAL A 175 -6.77 -13.03 29.52
C VAL A 175 -8.06 -13.83 29.77
N THR A 176 -8.60 -14.45 28.71
CA THR A 176 -9.80 -15.29 28.83
C THR A 176 -9.51 -16.58 29.61
N THR A 177 -8.32 -17.16 29.47
CA THR A 177 -7.92 -18.36 30.22
C THR A 177 -7.56 -18.11 31.69
N ASN A 178 -7.25 -16.87 32.07
CA ASN A 178 -6.92 -16.53 33.47
C ASN A 178 -8.14 -16.18 34.36
N SER A 179 -9.35 -16.19 33.81
CA SER A 179 -10.58 -15.89 34.56
C SER A 179 -11.31 -17.11 35.12
N GLY A 180 -10.66 -18.28 35.22
CA GLY A 180 -11.33 -19.50 35.64
C GLY A 180 -10.44 -20.64 36.11
N SER A 181 -9.54 -20.41 37.08
CA SER A 181 -9.16 -21.45 38.04
C SER A 181 -8.34 -20.86 39.20
N VAL A 182 -9.03 -20.35 40.23
CA VAL A 182 -8.42 -20.23 41.56
C VAL A 182 -8.29 -21.66 42.09
N ARG A 183 -7.21 -22.34 41.74
CA ARG A 183 -6.83 -23.61 42.36
C ARG A 183 -5.84 -23.31 43.48
N THR A 184 -6.37 -22.92 44.63
CA THR A 184 -5.63 -22.95 45.90
C THR A 184 -5.22 -24.39 46.16
N SER A 185 -3.93 -24.69 46.10
CA SER A 185 -3.36 -25.91 46.67
C SER A 185 -2.30 -25.49 47.69
N PRO A 186 -2.39 -25.98 48.94
CA PRO A 186 -1.56 -25.49 50.03
C PRO A 186 -0.15 -26.07 49.99
N THR A 187 0.83 -25.20 50.21
CA THR A 187 2.23 -25.51 50.47
C THR A 187 2.35 -26.33 51.75
N ARG A 188 2.76 -27.60 51.63
CA ARG A 188 3.15 -28.44 52.77
C ARG A 188 4.64 -28.26 53.05
N VAL A 189 4.93 -27.66 54.20
CA VAL A 189 6.27 -27.50 54.77
C VAL A 189 6.68 -28.80 55.46
N HIS A 190 7.88 -29.31 55.17
CA HIS A 190 8.53 -30.39 55.93
C HIS A 190 9.95 -29.95 56.33
N PRO A 191 10.30 -30.00 57.64
CA PRO A 191 11.66 -29.78 58.12
C PRO A 191 12.38 -31.08 58.55
N GLY A 192 13.72 -31.09 58.41
CA GLY A 192 14.67 -32.09 58.97
C GLY A 192 14.81 -33.37 58.12
N THR A 193 15.98 -33.97 57.85
CA THR A 193 17.16 -34.20 58.72
C THR A 193 18.36 -34.66 57.86
N LEU A 194 19.59 -34.38 58.32
CA LEU A 194 20.88 -34.79 57.75
C LEU A 194 21.07 -36.32 57.67
N SER A 195 21.84 -36.82 56.68
CA SER A 195 23.04 -37.71 56.83
C SER A 195 23.52 -38.33 55.50
N THR A 196 24.75 -37.97 55.10
CA THR A 196 25.91 -38.64 54.43
C THR A 196 25.82 -40.01 53.68
N PRO A 197 26.84 -40.39 52.84
CA PRO A 197 26.71 -41.06 51.53
C PRO A 197 27.17 -42.55 51.60
N PRO A 198 27.40 -43.37 50.52
CA PRO A 198 28.41 -43.16 49.46
C PRO A 198 28.14 -43.85 48.08
N ARG A 199 29.16 -43.74 47.21
CA ARG A 199 29.71 -44.81 46.32
C ARG A 199 29.39 -44.74 44.82
N SER A 200 30.37 -44.19 44.08
CA SER A 200 30.64 -44.53 42.68
C SER A 200 31.09 -46.00 42.56
N PRO A 201 30.89 -46.61 41.39
CA PRO A 201 32.06 -47.03 40.62
C PRO A 201 31.99 -46.70 39.13
N SER A 202 33.19 -46.51 38.61
CA SER A 202 33.66 -46.44 37.23
C SER A 202 33.22 -47.60 36.33
N MET A 203 33.01 -47.34 35.03
CA MET A 203 33.96 -47.75 33.98
C MET A 203 33.47 -47.42 32.55
N THR A 204 34.36 -46.78 31.78
CA THR A 204 34.74 -47.01 30.35
C THR A 204 33.63 -47.24 29.31
N ALA A 205 33.62 -46.66 28.10
CA ALA A 205 34.74 -46.37 27.21
C ALA A 205 34.27 -45.57 25.97
N ARG A 206 35.27 -44.98 25.30
CA ARG A 206 35.39 -44.66 23.85
C ARG A 206 34.49 -43.55 23.29
N ARG A 207 35.07 -42.37 23.04
CA ARG A 207 35.79 -41.98 21.80
C ARG A 207 34.90 -42.07 20.56
N TYR A 208 34.50 -40.92 20.03
CA TYR A 208 34.89 -40.40 18.71
C TYR A 208 34.81 -38.86 18.81
N ALA A 209 35.96 -38.19 18.77
CA ALA A 209 36.43 -37.40 17.63
C ALA A 209 35.62 -36.09 17.40
N GLN A 210 36.24 -34.96 17.81
CA GLN A 210 35.94 -33.59 17.37
C GLN A 210 36.41 -33.36 15.90
N PRO A 211 36.46 -32.13 15.36
CA PRO A 211 35.46 -31.11 14.96
C PRO A 211 35.59 -30.87 13.39
N PRO A 212 35.27 -29.75 12.68
CA PRO A 212 34.95 -28.39 13.10
C PRO A 212 33.84 -27.61 12.35
N SER A 213 33.55 -26.46 12.96
CA SER A 213 32.87 -25.25 12.49
C SER A 213 32.96 -24.98 10.98
N ARG A 214 31.80 -24.82 10.33
CA ARG A 214 31.67 -24.37 8.94
C ARG A 214 31.40 -22.85 8.92
N PRO A 215 32.21 -22.04 8.21
CA PRO A 215 31.97 -20.61 8.08
C PRO A 215 30.81 -20.34 7.12
N SER A 216 29.85 -19.50 7.53
CA SER A 216 28.82 -19.00 6.63
C SER A 216 29.44 -17.99 5.68
N ARG A 217 29.52 -18.34 4.38
CA ARG A 217 29.85 -17.41 3.30
C ARG A 217 28.88 -16.24 3.31
N SER A 218 29.38 -15.05 3.61
CA SER A 218 28.76 -13.79 3.24
C SER A 218 28.61 -13.75 1.72
N ARG A 219 27.37 -13.74 1.23
CA ARG A 219 27.11 -13.31 -0.15
C ARG A 219 27.16 -11.79 -0.16
N VAL A 220 28.22 -11.27 -0.78
CA VAL A 220 28.34 -9.89 -1.23
C VAL A 220 27.10 -9.57 -2.08
N ARG A 221 26.32 -8.62 -1.60
CA ARG A 221 25.20 -8.00 -2.31
C ARG A 221 25.82 -7.09 -3.38
N ALA A 222 25.56 -7.37 -4.65
CA ALA A 222 25.84 -6.43 -5.72
C ALA A 222 24.76 -5.33 -5.65
N ASP A 223 25.14 -4.18 -5.11
CA ASP A 223 24.34 -2.96 -5.22
C ASP A 223 24.46 -2.45 -6.66
N ASN A 224 23.45 -2.74 -7.48
CA ASN A 224 23.24 -2.05 -8.75
C ASN A 224 22.38 -0.80 -8.53
N SER A 225 22.73 0.04 -7.55
CA SER A 225 22.23 1.41 -7.50
C SER A 225 22.96 2.20 -8.58
N LEU A 226 22.19 2.83 -9.47
CA LEU A 226 22.73 3.84 -10.37
C LEU A 226 23.45 4.90 -9.51
N PRO A 227 24.70 5.27 -9.83
CA PRO A 227 25.49 6.11 -8.96
C PRO A 227 24.87 7.51 -8.83
N ASP A 228 24.86 8.04 -7.60
CA ASP A 228 24.14 9.28 -7.19
C ASP A 228 24.47 10.53 -8.03
N TRP A 229 25.59 10.55 -8.77
CA TRP A 229 25.92 11.65 -9.68
C TRP A 229 24.97 11.73 -10.89
N ILE A 230 24.36 10.61 -11.30
CA ILE A 230 23.42 10.56 -12.43
C ILE A 230 22.10 11.25 -12.07
N THR A 231 21.60 11.06 -10.84
CA THR A 231 20.38 11.73 -10.36
C THR A 231 20.62 13.22 -10.11
N GLN A 232 21.84 13.60 -9.70
CA GLN A 232 22.25 15.00 -9.58
C GLN A 232 22.36 15.70 -10.94
N LEU A 233 22.91 15.06 -11.97
CA LEU A 233 22.91 15.63 -13.33
C LEU A 233 21.50 15.75 -13.91
N LEU A 234 20.63 14.76 -13.70
CA LEU A 234 19.26 14.81 -14.22
C LEU A 234 18.46 15.96 -13.59
N SER A 235 18.62 16.18 -12.29
CA SER A 235 17.97 17.31 -11.59
C SER A 235 18.54 18.66 -12.01
N LEU A 236 19.85 18.75 -12.27
CA LEU A 236 20.50 19.95 -12.79
C LEU A 236 19.97 20.30 -14.20
N VAL A 237 19.89 19.31 -15.10
CA VAL A 237 19.40 19.50 -16.47
C VAL A 237 17.92 19.90 -16.47
N LEU A 238 17.08 19.29 -15.62
CA LEU A 238 15.67 19.70 -15.50
C LEU A 238 15.52 21.13 -14.97
N ALA A 239 16.32 21.52 -13.98
CA ALA A 239 16.25 22.86 -13.39
C ALA A 239 16.65 23.95 -14.39
N PHE A 240 17.75 23.76 -15.13
CA PHE A 240 18.18 24.73 -16.16
C PHE A 240 17.29 24.69 -17.40
N GLY A 241 16.77 23.51 -17.79
CA GLY A 241 15.83 23.38 -18.90
C GLY A 241 14.52 24.13 -18.65
N GLY A 242 13.97 24.03 -17.44
CA GLY A 242 12.76 24.77 -17.06
C GLY A 242 12.95 26.29 -17.08
N LEU A 243 14.12 26.76 -16.62
CA LEU A 243 14.45 28.20 -16.60
C LEU A 243 14.63 28.77 -18.02
N ALA A 244 15.29 28.03 -18.91
CA ALA A 244 15.45 28.42 -20.30
C ALA A 244 14.10 28.46 -21.05
N LEU A 245 13.21 27.50 -20.79
CA LEU A 245 11.87 27.47 -21.37
C LEU A 245 11.04 28.67 -20.90
N ALA A 246 11.08 28.99 -19.61
CA ALA A 246 10.38 30.15 -19.06
C ALA A 246 10.89 31.48 -19.65
N ALA A 247 12.22 31.64 -19.77
CA ALA A 247 12.83 32.80 -20.39
C ALA A 247 12.47 32.93 -21.88
N TRP A 248 12.40 31.81 -22.61
CA TRP A 248 12.01 31.79 -24.02
C TRP A 248 10.54 32.17 -24.23
N ILE A 249 9.63 31.68 -23.38
CA ILE A 249 8.22 32.06 -23.42
C ILE A 249 8.06 33.56 -23.13
N MET A 250 8.76 34.07 -22.11
CA MET A 250 8.70 35.50 -21.76
C MET A 250 9.26 36.38 -22.89
N TRP A 251 10.37 35.98 -23.52
CA TRP A 251 10.93 36.66 -24.69
C TRP A 251 9.96 36.64 -25.89
N SER A 252 9.33 35.49 -26.16
CA SER A 252 8.36 35.32 -27.23
C SER A 252 7.15 36.25 -27.06
N VAL A 253 6.61 36.37 -25.83
CA VAL A 253 5.47 37.25 -25.55
C VAL A 253 5.83 38.73 -25.70
N ILE A 254 7.06 39.13 -25.35
CA ILE A 254 7.52 40.52 -25.46
C ILE A 254 7.78 40.91 -26.93
N HIS A 255 8.30 39.99 -27.76
CA HIS A 255 8.64 40.30 -29.14
C HIS A 255 7.56 40.02 -30.17
N ASN A 256 6.62 39.09 -29.93
CA ASN A 256 5.43 38.92 -30.76
C ASN A 256 4.31 39.87 -30.30
N THR A 257 4.47 41.16 -30.53
CA THR A 257 3.38 42.16 -30.32
C THR A 257 2.42 42.27 -31.50
N GLU A 258 2.57 41.45 -32.54
CA GLU A 258 1.76 41.50 -33.77
C GLU A 258 0.27 41.24 -33.50
N TRP A 259 -0.08 40.47 -32.47
CA TRP A 259 -1.48 40.23 -32.08
C TRP A 259 -2.18 41.46 -31.48
N LEU A 260 -1.45 42.52 -31.14
CA LEU A 260 -2.01 43.81 -30.68
C LEU A 260 -2.29 44.78 -31.84
N ALA A 261 -1.89 44.45 -33.08
CA ALA A 261 -2.14 45.30 -34.25
C ALA A 261 -3.62 45.60 -34.51
N PRO A 262 -4.58 44.65 -34.34
CA PRO A 262 -6.00 44.94 -34.51
C PRO A 262 -6.57 45.91 -33.46
N LEU A 263 -5.94 46.00 -32.29
CA LEU A 263 -6.37 46.88 -31.19
C LEU A 263 -5.82 48.31 -31.32
N ARG A 264 -4.89 48.55 -32.24
CA ARG A 264 -4.29 49.87 -32.50
C ARG A 264 -4.86 50.59 -33.71
N GLN A 265 -5.79 50.00 -34.44
CA GLN A 265 -6.47 50.71 -35.52
C GLN A 265 -7.42 51.76 -34.91
N PRO A 266 -7.22 53.06 -35.18
CA PRO A 266 -8.22 54.05 -34.86
C PRO A 266 -9.47 53.74 -35.69
N LEU A 267 -10.64 53.72 -35.03
CA LEU A 267 -11.95 53.68 -35.69
C LEU A 267 -12.03 54.88 -36.64
N ASP A 268 -11.82 54.64 -37.93
CA ASP A 268 -12.07 55.63 -38.97
C ASP A 268 -13.59 55.72 -39.19
N PRO A 269 -14.23 56.86 -38.86
CA PRO A 269 -15.68 56.99 -38.94
C PRO A 269 -16.24 57.05 -40.37
N THR A 270 -15.41 56.83 -41.40
CA THR A 270 -15.80 57.00 -42.81
C THR A 270 -15.95 55.72 -43.63
N GLN A 271 -15.77 54.51 -43.06
CA GLN A 271 -16.00 53.29 -43.85
C GLN A 271 -17.50 52.96 -44.00
N PRO A 272 -18.03 52.87 -45.24
CA PRO A 272 -19.39 52.45 -45.48
C PRO A 272 -19.54 50.93 -45.22
N THR A 273 -20.57 50.58 -44.45
CA THR A 273 -21.00 49.20 -44.22
C THR A 273 -21.33 48.51 -45.55
N PRO A 274 -20.77 47.31 -45.83
CA PRO A 274 -21.17 46.52 -46.99
C PRO A 274 -22.59 45.97 -46.81
N GLN A 275 -23.42 46.12 -47.85
CA GLN A 275 -24.70 45.43 -48.01
C GLN A 275 -24.50 43.99 -48.45
#